data_AF-A0A8J3BVT4-F1
#
_entry.id   AF-A0A8J3BVT4-F1
#
_cell.length_a   1.000
_cell.length_b   1.000
_cell.length_c   1.000
_cell.angle_alpha   90.00
_cell.angle_beta   90.00
_cell.angle_gamma   90.00
#
_symmetry.space_group_name_H-M   'P 1'
#
loop_
_entity.id
_entity.type
_entity.pdbx_description
1 polymer ?
#
loop_
_entity_poly.entity_id
_entity_poly.type
_entity_poly.pdbx_seq_one_letter_code
_entity_poly.pdbx_strand_id
1 'polypeptide(L)'
;MTDELLVIRCQLGEREAFAELVRDWHPVVERYVGRMLGRSDDDVVQEIWLAVFRGLPGLRQPDRFAPWFYVVARRAVMNQLREQYRRPESEPVGDPLEADEADGVVDRETLARALAALPAREREVLMLFYLEDLPVGVCAQICDVPVGTVKSRLNRARKLLHLELVRKGYQA
;
A
#
# COMPACT_ATOMS: atom_id res chain seq x y z
N MET A 1 -2.73 -20.28 7.01
CA MET A 1 -1.98 -21.03 5.97
C MET A 1 -0.81 -20.15 5.55
N THR A 2 0.30 -20.67 5.04
CA THR A 2 1.35 -19.79 4.48
C THR A 2 0.92 -19.27 3.12
N ASP A 3 1.30 -18.03 2.77
CA ASP A 3 1.04 -17.48 1.43
C ASP A 3 1.59 -18.39 0.33
N GLU A 4 2.79 -18.95 0.56
CA GLU A 4 3.44 -19.90 -0.35
C GLU A 4 2.51 -21.06 -0.73
N LEU A 5 1.86 -21.68 0.27
CA LEU A 5 0.98 -22.82 0.03
C LEU A 5 -0.30 -22.40 -0.71
N LEU A 6 -0.88 -21.25 -0.36
CA LEU A 6 -2.05 -20.71 -1.07
C LEU A 6 -1.73 -20.43 -2.54
N VAL A 7 -0.57 -19.84 -2.81
CA VAL A 7 -0.10 -19.55 -4.17
C VAL A 7 0.09 -20.84 -4.96
N ILE A 8 0.73 -21.86 -4.39
CA ILE A 8 0.91 -23.16 -5.05
C ILE A 8 -0.45 -23.78 -5.39
N ARG A 9 -1.40 -23.79 -4.45
CA ARG A 9 -2.76 -24.31 -4.70
C ARG A 9 -3.49 -23.53 -5.79
N CYS A 10 -3.37 -22.19 -5.81
CA CYS A 10 -3.89 -21.37 -6.89
C CYS A 10 -3.29 -21.76 -8.25
N GLN A 11 -1.96 -21.97 -8.30
CA GLN A 11 -1.24 -22.35 -9.52
C GLN A 11 -1.63 -23.74 -10.03
N LEU A 12 -2.07 -24.64 -9.14
CA LEU A 12 -2.63 -25.94 -9.48
C LEU A 12 -4.11 -25.88 -9.93
N GLY A 13 -4.72 -24.70 -9.91
CA GLY A 13 -6.09 -24.47 -10.40
C GLY A 13 -7.18 -24.64 -9.34
N GLU A 14 -6.83 -24.74 -8.05
CA GLU A 14 -7.81 -24.77 -6.96
C GLU A 14 -8.45 -23.39 -6.80
N ARG A 15 -9.72 -23.26 -7.19
CA ARG A 15 -10.45 -21.98 -7.17
C ARG A 15 -10.66 -21.46 -5.75
N GLU A 16 -10.88 -22.37 -4.82
CA GLU A 16 -11.08 -22.09 -3.41
C GLU A 16 -9.83 -21.45 -2.79
N ALA A 17 -8.63 -21.86 -3.22
CA ALA A 17 -7.37 -21.29 -2.75
C ALA A 17 -7.24 -19.81 -3.15
N PHE A 18 -7.74 -19.41 -4.33
CA PHE A 18 -7.74 -18.01 -4.72
C PHE A 18 -8.72 -17.18 -3.87
N ALA A 19 -9.88 -17.75 -3.53
CA ALA A 19 -10.83 -17.10 -2.63
C ALA A 19 -10.26 -16.95 -1.20
N GLU A 20 -9.50 -17.93 -0.72
CA GLU A 20 -8.75 -17.82 0.54
C GLU A 20 -7.67 -16.73 0.46
N LEU A 21 -6.89 -16.70 -0.62
CA LEU A 21 -5.85 -15.68 -0.83
C LEU A 21 -6.45 -14.26 -0.86
N VAL A 22 -7.58 -14.08 -1.57
CA VAL A 22 -8.31 -12.81 -1.57
C VAL A 22 -8.76 -12.45 -0.15
N ARG A 23 -9.36 -13.37 0.60
CA ARG A 23 -9.82 -13.11 1.95
C ARG A 23 -8.70 -12.61 2.88
N ASP A 24 -7.52 -13.21 2.77
CA ASP A 24 -6.38 -12.89 3.63
C ASP A 24 -5.73 -11.55 3.24
N TRP A 25 -5.69 -11.22 1.95
CA TRP A 25 -4.95 -10.06 1.42
C TRP A 25 -5.82 -8.87 1.02
N HIS A 26 -7.15 -9.02 0.96
CA HIS A 26 -8.06 -7.91 0.61
C HIS A 26 -7.96 -6.73 1.60
N PRO A 27 -7.98 -6.96 2.93
CA PRO A 27 -7.85 -5.87 3.90
C PRO A 27 -6.47 -5.20 3.83
N VAL A 28 -5.44 -5.94 3.41
CA VAL A 28 -4.07 -5.43 3.25
C VAL A 28 -4.01 -4.46 2.07
N VAL A 29 -4.57 -4.85 0.91
CA VAL A 29 -4.55 -3.99 -0.28
C VAL A 29 -5.46 -2.78 -0.15
N GLU A 30 -6.64 -2.90 0.46
CA GLU A 30 -7.51 -1.75 0.72
C GLU A 30 -6.82 -0.72 1.59
N ARG A 31 -6.12 -1.17 2.64
CA ARG A 31 -5.37 -0.29 3.53
C ARG A 31 -4.18 0.35 2.82
N TYR A 32 -3.47 -0.40 1.98
CA TYR A 32 -2.36 0.12 1.18
C TYR A 32 -2.84 1.19 0.18
N VAL A 33 -3.91 0.91 -0.57
CA VAL A 33 -4.54 1.84 -1.51
C VAL A 33 -5.05 3.07 -0.76
N GLY A 34 -5.79 2.87 0.33
CA GLY A 34 -6.33 3.93 1.19
C GLY A 34 -5.26 4.91 1.67
N ARG A 35 -4.14 4.40 2.17
CA ARG A 35 -3.03 5.24 2.63
C ARG A 35 -2.27 5.89 1.48
N MET A 36 -2.11 5.22 0.34
CA MET A 36 -1.44 5.79 -0.83
C MET A 36 -2.25 6.90 -1.51
N LEU A 37 -3.57 6.76 -1.59
CA LEU A 37 -4.46 7.70 -2.27
C LEU A 37 -5.11 8.71 -1.32
N GLY A 38 -5.08 8.45 -0.01
CA GLY A 38 -5.76 9.26 1.00
C GLY A 38 -7.26 8.95 1.14
N ARG A 39 -7.79 8.00 0.37
CA ARG A 39 -9.18 7.53 0.35
C ARG A 39 -9.25 6.09 -0.15
N SER A 40 -10.34 5.39 0.12
CA SER A 40 -10.65 4.12 -0.54
C SER A 40 -10.84 4.33 -2.06
N ASP A 41 -10.51 3.31 -2.83
CA ASP A 41 -10.68 3.29 -4.28
C ASP A 41 -10.88 1.85 -4.75
N ASP A 42 -12.14 1.42 -4.78
CA ASP A 42 -12.52 0.04 -5.09
C ASP A 42 -12.13 -0.35 -6.51
N ASP A 43 -12.15 0.59 -7.45
CA ASP A 43 -11.73 0.37 -8.83
C ASP A 43 -10.24 0.01 -8.90
N VAL A 44 -9.39 0.72 -8.16
CA VAL A 44 -7.96 0.40 -8.04
C VAL A 44 -7.75 -0.95 -7.36
N VAL A 45 -8.50 -1.24 -6.29
CA VAL A 45 -8.40 -2.55 -5.60
C VAL A 45 -8.78 -3.69 -6.55
N GLN A 46 -9.85 -3.55 -7.33
CA GLN A 46 -10.26 -4.52 -8.34
C GLN A 46 -9.21 -4.67 -9.45
N GLU A 47 -8.64 -3.57 -9.95
CA GLU A 47 -7.56 -3.62 -10.94
C GLU A 47 -6.36 -4.43 -10.43
N ILE A 48 -5.98 -4.24 -9.16
CA ILE A 48 -4.91 -5.01 -8.52
C ILE A 48 -5.27 -6.49 -8.48
N TRP A 49 -6.47 -6.85 -8.06
CA TRP A 49 -6.90 -8.25 -8.01
C TRP A 49 -6.96 -8.91 -9.38
N LEU A 50 -7.40 -8.19 -10.41
CA LEU A 50 -7.37 -8.67 -11.79
C LEU A 50 -5.93 -8.90 -12.29
N ALA A 51 -5.01 -7.99 -11.96
CA ALA A 51 -3.60 -8.14 -12.30
C ALA A 51 -2.95 -9.30 -11.53
N VAL A 52 -3.30 -9.48 -10.25
CA VAL A 52 -2.87 -10.62 -9.43
C VAL A 52 -3.38 -11.92 -10.03
N PHE A 53 -4.68 -12.04 -10.31
CA PHE A 53 -5.27 -13.24 -10.90
C PHE A 53 -4.58 -13.64 -12.21
N ARG A 54 -4.27 -12.68 -13.08
CA ARG A 54 -3.58 -12.93 -14.36
C ARG A 54 -2.09 -13.27 -14.18
N GLY A 55 -1.43 -12.69 -13.19
CA GLY A 55 0.01 -12.81 -13.00
C GLY A 55 0.43 -13.97 -12.09
N LEU A 56 -0.43 -14.39 -11.16
CA LEU A 56 -0.14 -15.41 -10.15
C LEU A 56 0.33 -16.76 -10.74
N PRO A 57 -0.23 -17.25 -11.87
CA PRO A 57 0.26 -18.47 -12.52
C PRO A 57 1.73 -18.38 -12.97
N GLY A 58 2.25 -17.18 -13.22
CA GLY A 58 3.62 -16.93 -13.65
C GLY A 58 4.61 -16.66 -12.50
N LEU A 59 4.16 -16.61 -11.25
CA LEU A 59 5.01 -16.34 -10.09
C LEU A 59 5.92 -17.55 -9.79
N ARG A 60 7.20 -17.44 -10.14
CA ARG A 60 8.18 -18.54 -10.03
C ARG A 60 8.61 -18.88 -8.60
N GLN A 61 8.50 -17.92 -7.68
CA GLN A 61 8.90 -18.05 -6.28
C GLN A 61 7.67 -17.77 -5.42
N PRO A 62 6.85 -18.80 -5.10
CA PRO A 62 5.62 -18.62 -4.33
C PRO A 62 5.85 -18.02 -2.93
N ASP A 63 7.00 -18.27 -2.32
CA ASP A 63 7.45 -17.67 -1.05
C ASP A 63 7.65 -16.14 -1.14
N ARG A 64 7.73 -15.59 -2.36
CA ARG A 64 7.87 -14.14 -2.64
C ARG A 64 6.56 -13.47 -3.04
N PHE A 65 5.41 -14.09 -2.73
CA PHE A 65 4.11 -13.52 -3.05
C PHE A 65 3.94 -12.10 -2.51
N ALA A 66 4.23 -11.86 -1.23
CA ALA A 66 4.05 -10.55 -0.60
C ALA A 66 4.81 -9.41 -1.34
N PRO A 67 6.14 -9.50 -1.57
CA PRO A 67 6.85 -8.52 -2.40
C PRO A 67 6.29 -8.36 -3.82
N TRP A 68 5.96 -9.47 -4.48
CA TRP A 68 5.41 -9.45 -5.84
C TRP A 68 4.03 -8.77 -5.87
N PHE A 69 3.18 -9.05 -4.90
CA PHE A 69 1.87 -8.43 -4.72
C PHE A 69 2.00 -6.91 -4.60
N TYR A 70 2.93 -6.43 -3.77
CA TYR A 70 3.20 -5.00 -3.65
C TYR A 70 3.74 -4.35 -4.92
N VAL A 71 4.52 -5.08 -5.75
CA VAL A 71 4.90 -4.60 -7.09
C VAL A 71 3.67 -4.39 -7.98
N VAL A 72 2.72 -5.34 -7.96
CA VAL A 72 1.47 -5.23 -8.71
C VAL A 72 0.62 -4.08 -8.19
N ALA A 73 0.40 -4.02 -6.87
CA ALA A 73 -0.38 -2.98 -6.20
C ALA A 73 0.16 -1.57 -6.48
N ARG A 74 1.48 -1.41 -6.37
CA ARG A 74 2.18 -0.16 -6.67
C ARG A 74 1.91 0.33 -8.08
N ARG A 75 1.91 -0.55 -9.10
CA ARG A 75 1.69 -0.14 -10.49
C ARG A 75 0.32 0.51 -10.67
N ALA A 76 -0.74 -0.11 -10.14
CA ALA A 76 -2.10 0.42 -10.19
C ALA A 76 -2.21 1.77 -9.46
N VAL A 77 -1.72 1.83 -8.22
CA VAL A 77 -1.72 3.06 -7.40
C VAL A 77 -0.97 4.21 -8.08
N MET A 78 0.22 3.95 -8.62
CA MET A 78 1.03 4.99 -9.28
C MET A 78 0.39 5.46 -10.60
N ASN A 79 -0.32 4.58 -11.31
CA ASN A 79 -1.11 4.97 -12.47
C ASN A 79 -2.27 5.90 -12.06
N GLN A 80 -3.00 5.54 -11.00
CA GLN A 80 -4.10 6.36 -10.49
C GLN A 80 -3.63 7.74 -10.01
N LEU A 81 -2.52 7.80 -9.26
CA LEU A 81 -1.93 9.08 -8.85
C LEU A 81 -1.54 9.94 -10.06
N ARG A 82 -0.94 9.36 -11.10
CA ARG A 82 -0.58 10.09 -12.33
C ARG A 82 -1.81 10.66 -13.04
N GLU A 83 -2.91 9.91 -13.10
CA GLU A 83 -4.16 10.38 -13.70
C GLU A 83 -4.78 11.52 -12.88
N GLN A 84 -4.77 11.41 -11.55
CA GLN A 84 -5.22 12.50 -10.66
C GLN A 84 -4.41 13.79 -10.87
N TYR A 85 -3.09 13.70 -11.01
CA TYR A 85 -2.24 14.88 -11.28
C TYR A 85 -2.42 15.46 -12.69
N ARG A 86 -2.95 14.70 -13.65
CA ARG A 86 -3.15 15.15 -15.04
C ARG A 86 -4.47 15.90 -15.23
N ARG A 87 -5.43 15.74 -14.33
CA ARG A 87 -6.70 16.49 -14.33
C ARG A 87 -6.49 17.83 -13.60
N PRO A 88 -6.58 18.98 -14.29
CA PRO A 88 -6.53 20.28 -13.61
C PRO A 88 -7.83 20.48 -12.84
N GLU A 89 -7.70 20.76 -11.55
CA GLU A 89 -8.78 21.05 -10.59
C GLU A 89 -9.87 19.97 -10.48
N SER A 90 -9.71 19.14 -9.45
CA SER A 90 -10.86 18.63 -8.71
C SER A 90 -10.50 18.78 -7.24
N GLU A 91 -11.45 19.34 -6.49
CA GLU A 91 -11.53 19.59 -5.05
C GLU A 91 -10.74 18.62 -4.17
N PRO A 92 -10.37 18.97 -2.92
CA PRO A 92 -9.72 18.02 -2.00
C PRO A 92 -10.56 16.73 -1.91
N VAL A 93 -10.05 15.67 -2.55
CA VAL A 93 -10.81 14.44 -2.75
C VAL A 93 -10.69 13.58 -1.49
N GLY A 94 -11.85 13.27 -0.91
CA GLY A 94 -12.06 12.14 -0.02
C GLY A 94 -12.78 12.53 1.26
N ASP A 95 -14.02 12.05 1.41
CA ASP A 95 -14.60 11.89 2.73
C ASP A 95 -13.63 11.07 3.59
N PRO A 96 -13.43 11.43 4.87
CA PRO A 96 -12.65 10.63 5.81
C PRO A 96 -13.13 9.18 5.73
N LEU A 97 -12.18 8.24 5.62
CA LEU A 97 -12.47 6.81 5.75
C LEU A 97 -13.35 6.61 6.98
N GLU A 98 -14.61 6.21 6.80
CA GLU A 98 -15.46 5.75 7.90
C GLU A 98 -14.81 4.49 8.47
N ALA A 99 -14.06 4.68 9.56
CA ALA A 99 -13.45 3.61 10.31
C ALA A 99 -14.41 3.20 11.42
N ASP A 100 -14.76 1.91 11.44
CA ASP A 100 -15.54 1.26 12.50
C ASP A 100 -15.07 1.76 13.89
N GLU A 101 -16.02 2.31 14.65
CA GLU A 101 -15.81 2.95 15.95
C GLU A 101 -15.33 1.91 16.98
N ALA A 102 -14.02 1.91 17.23
CA ALA A 102 -13.43 1.30 18.41
C ALA A 102 -12.47 2.31 19.06
N ASP A 103 -12.80 2.71 20.28
CA ASP A 103 -12.12 3.66 21.16
C ASP A 103 -10.59 3.75 20.92
N GLY A 104 -10.15 4.88 20.36
CA GLY A 104 -8.78 5.15 19.89
C GLY A 104 -8.68 5.97 18.59
N VAL A 105 -9.84 6.32 18.00
CA VAL A 105 -10.07 6.85 16.65
C VAL A 105 -9.30 8.13 16.29
N VAL A 106 -8.98 9.00 17.26
CA VAL A 106 -8.36 10.32 16.99
C VAL A 106 -6.92 10.20 16.44
N ASP A 107 -6.16 9.18 16.86
CA ASP A 107 -4.77 9.00 16.43
C ASP A 107 -4.66 8.40 15.02
N ARG A 108 -5.54 7.44 14.68
CA ARG A 108 -5.50 6.77 13.37
C ARG A 108 -5.87 7.69 12.21
N GLU A 109 -6.91 8.49 12.37
CA GLU A 109 -7.35 9.40 11.32
C GLU A 109 -6.36 10.56 11.13
N THR A 110 -5.77 11.04 12.23
CA THR A 110 -4.69 12.04 12.18
C THR A 110 -3.47 11.47 11.47
N LEU A 111 -3.05 10.24 11.80
CA LEU A 111 -1.95 9.56 11.14
C LEU A 111 -2.24 9.32 9.66
N ALA A 112 -3.45 8.89 9.30
CA ALA A 112 -3.86 8.72 7.91
C ALA A 112 -3.75 10.05 7.13
N ARG A 113 -4.27 11.15 7.69
CA ARG A 113 -4.15 12.49 7.07
C ARG A 113 -2.70 12.97 7.01
N ALA A 114 -1.89 12.68 8.04
CA ALA A 114 -0.48 13.07 8.05
C ALA A 114 0.31 12.31 6.99
N LEU A 115 0.09 11.00 6.86
CA LEU A 115 0.65 10.19 5.78
C LEU A 115 0.17 10.70 4.42
N ALA A 116 -1.11 11.05 4.27
CA ALA A 116 -1.69 11.61 3.06
C ALA A 116 -1.08 12.97 2.64
N ALA A 117 -0.44 13.70 3.56
CA ALA A 117 0.26 14.94 3.25
C ALA A 117 1.70 14.71 2.75
N LEU A 118 2.28 13.52 2.95
CA LEU A 118 3.65 13.23 2.47
C LEU A 118 3.66 13.10 0.94
N PRO A 119 4.75 13.50 0.26
CA PRO A 119 4.92 13.19 -1.15
C PRO A 119 4.89 11.67 -1.39
N ALA A 120 4.28 11.24 -2.49
CA ALA A 120 3.94 9.84 -2.74
C ALA A 120 5.14 8.88 -2.60
N ARG A 121 6.33 9.29 -3.05
CA ARG A 121 7.55 8.45 -3.02
C ARG A 121 8.07 8.24 -1.59
N GLU A 122 7.97 9.24 -0.74
CA GLU A 122 8.34 9.20 0.68
C GLU A 122 7.32 8.40 1.48
N ARG A 123 6.02 8.60 1.19
CA ARG A 123 4.93 7.84 1.80
C ARG A 123 5.04 6.35 1.49
N GLU A 124 5.26 6.00 0.22
CA GLU A 124 5.40 4.62 -0.26
C GLU A 124 6.47 3.84 0.53
N VAL A 125 7.70 4.36 0.61
CA VAL A 125 8.77 3.65 1.32
C VAL A 125 8.51 3.53 2.82
N LEU A 126 7.84 4.53 3.41
CA LEU A 126 7.51 4.52 4.83
C LEU A 126 6.48 3.43 5.14
N MET A 127 5.46 3.28 4.29
CA MET A 127 4.45 2.25 4.44
C MET A 127 5.02 0.85 4.26
N LEU A 128 5.75 0.62 3.16
CA LEU A 128 6.36 -0.69 2.90
C LEU A 128 7.29 -1.12 4.04
N PHE A 129 8.05 -0.19 4.62
CA PHE A 129 8.99 -0.52 5.69
C PHE A 129 8.34 -0.65 7.07
N TYR A 130 7.55 0.34 7.53
CA TYR A 130 7.05 0.37 8.91
C TYR A 130 5.71 -0.33 9.11
N LEU A 131 4.87 -0.37 8.07
CA LEU A 131 3.51 -0.90 8.19
C LEU A 131 3.41 -2.33 7.65
N GLU A 132 4.20 -2.63 6.62
CA GLU A 132 4.26 -3.96 6.00
C GLU A 132 5.50 -4.77 6.41
N ASP A 133 6.33 -4.22 7.32
CA ASP A 133 7.55 -4.82 7.87
C ASP A 133 8.52 -5.39 6.81
N LEU A 134 8.56 -4.75 5.63
CA LEU A 134 9.39 -5.24 4.53
C LEU A 134 10.84 -4.75 4.70
N PRO A 135 11.84 -5.64 4.52
CA PRO A 135 13.24 -5.25 4.56
C PRO A 135 13.56 -4.17 3.52
N VAL A 136 14.49 -3.27 3.83
CA VAL A 136 14.90 -2.17 2.92
C VAL A 136 15.27 -2.66 1.52
N GLY A 137 15.90 -3.83 1.41
CA GLY A 137 16.24 -4.44 0.12
C GLY A 137 15.00 -4.84 -0.70
N VAL A 138 13.95 -5.32 -0.04
CA VAL A 138 12.66 -5.64 -0.67
C VAL A 138 11.93 -4.37 -1.08
N CYS A 139 11.91 -3.35 -0.23
CA CYS A 139 11.36 -2.03 -0.59
C CYS A 139 12.05 -1.45 -1.83
N ALA A 140 13.37 -1.61 -1.94
CA ALA A 140 14.14 -1.16 -3.10
C ALA A 140 13.69 -1.85 -4.41
N GLN A 141 13.43 -3.16 -4.34
CA GLN A 141 12.91 -3.94 -5.46
C GLN A 141 11.50 -3.50 -5.85
N ILE A 142 10.60 -3.33 -4.86
CA ILE A 142 9.21 -2.90 -5.10
C ILE A 142 9.17 -1.51 -5.73
N CYS A 143 9.91 -0.57 -5.14
CA CYS A 143 9.96 0.82 -5.58
C CYS A 143 10.76 1.03 -6.88
N ASP A 144 11.51 0.01 -7.33
CA ASP A 144 12.43 0.07 -8.46
C ASP A 144 13.46 1.20 -8.33
N VAL A 145 14.16 1.23 -7.20
CA VAL A 145 15.19 2.24 -6.88
C VAL A 145 16.37 1.64 -6.10
N PRO A 146 17.55 2.27 -6.10
CA PRO A 146 18.66 1.82 -5.27
C PRO A 146 18.32 1.80 -3.76
N VAL A 147 18.94 0.87 -3.01
CA VAL A 147 18.81 0.79 -1.54
C VAL A 147 19.15 2.12 -0.85
N GLY A 148 20.16 2.84 -1.35
CA GLY A 148 20.51 4.17 -0.83
C GLY A 148 19.37 5.19 -0.97
N THR A 149 18.59 5.10 -2.05
CA THR A 149 17.41 5.93 -2.29
C THR A 149 16.27 5.59 -1.35
N VAL A 150 16.06 4.31 -1.03
CA VAL A 150 15.07 3.92 -0.01
C VAL A 150 15.45 4.50 1.35
N LYS A 151 16.72 4.36 1.76
CA LYS A 151 17.21 4.91 3.04
C LYS A 151 17.06 6.42 3.12
N SER A 152 17.40 7.15 2.06
CA SER A 152 17.27 8.61 2.03
C SER A 152 15.80 9.06 2.04
N ARG A 153 14.92 8.38 1.29
CA ARG A 153 13.47 8.63 1.33
C ARG A 153 12.88 8.31 2.70
N LEU A 154 13.27 7.22 3.36
CA LEU A 154 12.83 6.91 4.74
C LEU A 154 13.26 7.97 5.75
N ASN A 155 14.47 8.52 5.62
CA ASN A 155 14.92 9.62 6.47
C ASN A 155 14.06 10.86 6.26
N ARG A 156 13.83 11.24 4.98
CA ARG A 156 13.00 12.39 4.62
C ARG A 156 11.54 12.21 5.05
N ALA A 157 10.96 11.04 4.81
CA ALA A 157 9.59 10.69 5.17
C ALA A 157 9.36 10.84 6.68
N ARG A 158 10.27 10.34 7.52
CA ARG A 158 10.19 10.52 8.98
C ARG A 158 10.21 11.98 9.41
N LYS A 159 11.08 12.80 8.80
CA LYS A 159 11.16 14.24 9.11
C LYS A 159 9.87 14.96 8.72
N LEU A 160 9.32 14.66 7.54
CA LEU A 160 8.07 15.24 7.06
C LEU A 160 6.88 14.82 7.93
N LEU A 161 6.81 13.53 8.30
CA LEU A 161 5.75 13.02 9.17
C LEU A 161 5.81 13.67 10.55
N HIS A 162 7.01 13.79 11.14
CA HIS A 162 7.19 14.48 12.41
C HIS A 162 6.74 15.95 12.33
N LEU A 163 7.15 16.69 11.29
CA LEU A 163 6.73 18.07 11.08
C LEU A 163 5.20 18.20 10.98
N GLU A 164 4.57 17.28 10.26
CA GLU A 164 3.12 17.28 10.06
C GLU A 164 2.35 16.95 11.34
N LEU A 165 2.86 16.03 12.17
CA LEU A 165 2.28 15.70 13.48
C LEU A 165 2.43 16.88 14.46
N VAL A 166 3.61 17.52 14.52
CA VAL A 166 3.84 18.71 15.35
C VAL A 166 2.94 19.86 14.93
N ARG A 167 2.77 20.10 13.62
CA ARG A 167 1.86 21.12 13.08
C ARG A 167 0.41 20.90 13.54
N LYS A 168 0.02 19.65 13.78
CA LYS A 168 -1.31 19.27 14.27
C LYS A 168 -1.42 19.21 15.80
N GLY A 169 -0.40 19.68 16.52
CA GLY A 169 -0.42 19.80 17.99
C GLY A 169 -0.01 18.54 18.75
N TYR A 170 0.52 17.52 18.08
CA TYR A 170 1.04 16.33 18.74
C TYR A 170 2.46 16.60 19.26
N GLN A 171 2.66 16.43 20.57
CA GLN A 171 3.99 16.39 21.16
C GLN A 171 4.54 14.96 21.05
N ALA A 172 5.74 14.82 20.49
CA ALA A 172 6.46 13.55 20.38
C ALA A 172 7.20 13.22 21.68
#